data_AF-A0A3M2AWM9-F1
#
_entry.id   AF-A0A3M2AWM9-F1
#
_cell.length_a   1.000
_cell.length_b   1.000
_cell.length_c   1.000
_cell.angle_alpha   90.00
_cell.angle_beta   90.00
_cell.angle_gamma   90.00
#
_symmetry.space_group_name_H-M   'P 1'
#
loop_
_entity.id
_entity.type
_entity.pdbx_description
1 polymer ?
#
loop_
_entity_poly.entity_id
_entity_poly.type
_entity_poly.pdbx_seq_one_letter_code
_entity_poly.pdbx_strand_id
1 'polypeptide(L)'
;MNAAALETFAIWLQRPNFLTFIVVFLWGLYIMIAHHNLIKKLIGMYLVQTSVIFFFITVSAKTGATVPILVDSDLVRPELYVNPLPHVLMLTAIVVGVATLGVSLALTIAVYRQYGSLDEEVILKQSRE
;
A
#
# COMPACT_ATOMS: atom_id res chain seq x y z
N MET A 1 -12.09 -15.92 28.93
CA MET A 1 -11.79 -14.91 27.90
C MET A 1 -11.89 -13.55 28.56
N ASN A 2 -10.76 -12.86 28.76
CA ASN A 2 -10.71 -11.65 29.58
C ASN A 2 -11.51 -10.50 28.95
N ALA A 3 -12.34 -9.83 29.76
CA ALA A 3 -13.11 -8.64 29.36
C ALA A 3 -12.21 -7.54 28.73
N ALA A 4 -10.96 -7.43 29.18
CA ALA A 4 -9.97 -6.53 28.59
C ALA A 4 -9.63 -6.87 27.12
N ALA A 5 -9.59 -8.16 26.75
CA ALA A 5 -9.36 -8.55 25.36
C ALA A 5 -10.57 -8.20 24.48
N LEU A 6 -11.79 -8.31 25.02
CA LEU A 6 -13.01 -7.92 24.32
C LEU A 6 -13.14 -6.40 24.17
N GLU A 7 -12.75 -5.61 25.17
CA GLU A 7 -12.70 -4.14 25.06
C GLU A 7 -11.60 -3.68 24.11
N THR A 8 -10.42 -4.31 24.13
CA THR A 8 -9.35 -4.02 23.16
C THR A 8 -9.84 -4.33 21.75
N PHE A 9 -10.52 -5.47 21.55
CA PHE A 9 -11.11 -5.84 20.27
C PHE A 9 -12.21 -4.86 19.82
N ALA A 10 -13.02 -4.35 20.76
CA ALA A 10 -14.04 -3.33 20.48
C ALA A 10 -13.43 -1.96 20.13
N ILE A 11 -12.31 -1.57 20.74
CA ILE A 11 -11.56 -0.34 20.39
C ILE A 11 -10.94 -0.46 18.99
N TRP A 12 -10.39 -1.63 18.65
CA TRP A 12 -9.93 -1.93 17.30
C TRP A 12 -11.08 -1.87 16.28
N LEU A 13 -12.25 -2.40 16.64
CA LEU A 13 -13.46 -2.32 15.81
C LEU A 13 -13.98 -0.87 15.67
N GLN A 14 -13.76 -0.02 16.68
CA GLN A 14 -14.13 1.41 16.68
C GLN A 14 -13.28 2.26 15.72
N ARG A 15 -12.10 1.78 15.27
CA ARG A 15 -11.26 2.46 14.28
C ARG A 15 -11.08 1.58 13.04
N PRO A 16 -12.15 1.39 12.23
CA PRO A 16 -12.15 0.45 11.09
C PRO A 16 -11.03 0.71 10.09
N ASN A 17 -10.56 1.95 9.97
CA ASN A 17 -9.46 2.32 9.08
C ASN A 17 -8.17 1.53 9.38
N PHE A 18 -7.77 1.37 10.65
CA PHE A 18 -6.52 0.66 10.97
C PHE A 18 -6.63 -0.85 10.74
N LEU A 19 -7.80 -1.44 10.99
CA LEU A 19 -8.05 -2.86 10.68
C LEU A 19 -7.96 -3.12 9.17
N THR A 20 -8.58 -2.27 8.36
CA THR A 20 -8.53 -2.37 6.89
C THR A 20 -7.10 -2.35 6.38
N PHE A 21 -6.26 -1.46 6.92
CA PHE A 21 -4.82 -1.43 6.59
C PHE A 21 -4.16 -2.79 6.84
N ILE A 22 -4.30 -3.34 8.05
CA ILE A 22 -3.60 -4.57 8.45
C ILE A 22 -4.05 -5.75 7.59
N VAL A 23 -5.34 -5.87 7.34
CA VAL A 23 -5.88 -6.96 6.51
C VAL A 23 -5.33 -6.88 5.09
N VAL A 24 -5.36 -5.70 4.47
CA VAL A 24 -4.84 -5.54 3.09
C VAL A 24 -3.32 -5.71 3.04
N PHE A 25 -2.59 -5.23 4.04
CA PHE A 25 -1.13 -5.39 4.13
C PHE A 25 -0.74 -6.87 4.23
N LEU A 26 -1.33 -7.61 5.16
CA LEU A 26 -1.06 -9.04 5.36
C LEU A 26 -1.49 -9.86 4.14
N TRP A 27 -2.61 -9.49 3.51
CA TRP A 27 -3.09 -10.19 2.32
C TRP A 27 -2.19 -9.94 1.10
N GLY A 28 -1.73 -8.71 0.89
CA GLY A 28 -0.74 -8.38 -0.14
C GLY A 28 0.57 -9.12 0.06
N LEU A 29 1.06 -9.16 1.31
CA LEU A 29 2.28 -9.90 1.66
C LEU A 29 2.11 -11.41 1.43
N TYR A 30 0.96 -11.97 1.81
CA TYR A 30 0.63 -13.38 1.58
C TYR A 30 0.64 -13.72 0.08
N ILE A 31 -0.01 -12.93 -0.76
CA ILE A 31 -0.04 -13.13 -2.23
C ILE A 31 1.38 -13.11 -2.80
N MET A 32 2.23 -12.20 -2.32
CA MET A 32 3.61 -12.04 -2.79
C MET A 32 4.50 -13.26 -2.46
N ILE A 33 4.28 -13.90 -1.31
CA ILE A 33 5.07 -15.07 -0.88
C ILE A 33 4.50 -16.38 -1.43
N ALA A 34 3.17 -16.53 -1.43
CA ALA A 34 2.51 -17.82 -1.67
C ALA A 34 2.39 -18.20 -3.16
N HIS A 35 2.48 -17.25 -4.09
CA HIS A 35 2.30 -17.53 -5.52
C HIS A 35 3.63 -17.59 -6.29
N HIS A 36 3.83 -18.66 -7.05
CA HIS A 36 5.00 -18.83 -7.93
C HIS A 36 4.94 -17.99 -9.22
N ASN A 37 3.74 -17.56 -9.63
CA ASN A 37 3.57 -16.74 -10.84
C ASN A 37 3.99 -15.30 -10.58
N LEU A 38 4.95 -14.80 -11.38
CA LEU A 38 5.51 -13.45 -11.26
C LEU A 38 4.45 -12.34 -11.30
N ILE A 39 3.40 -12.47 -12.13
CA ILE A 39 2.33 -11.47 -12.21
C ILE A 39 1.55 -11.37 -10.90
N LYS A 40 1.26 -12.50 -10.26
CA LYS A 40 0.56 -12.52 -8.97
C LYS A 40 1.42 -11.88 -7.88
N LYS A 41 2.73 -12.10 -7.90
CA LYS A 41 3.67 -11.43 -6.99
C LYS A 41 3.66 -9.91 -7.16
N LEU A 42 3.63 -9.41 -8.41
CA LEU A 42 3.52 -7.96 -8.68
C LEU A 42 2.21 -7.36 -8.15
N ILE A 43 1.09 -8.07 -8.27
CA ILE A 43 -0.19 -7.65 -7.69
C ILE A 43 -0.09 -7.59 -6.16
N GLY A 44 0.52 -8.60 -5.53
CA GLY A 44 0.77 -8.60 -4.08
C GLY A 44 1.62 -7.42 -3.63
N MET A 45 2.70 -7.11 -4.36
CA MET A 45 3.56 -5.95 -4.10
C MET A 45 2.80 -4.62 -4.20
N TYR A 46 1.95 -4.47 -5.22
CA TYR A 46 1.11 -3.29 -5.37
C TYR A 46 0.12 -3.12 -4.20
N LEU A 47 -0.52 -4.20 -3.75
CA LEU A 47 -1.42 -4.18 -2.59
C LEU A 47 -0.70 -3.78 -1.29
N VAL A 48 0.52 -4.28 -1.08
CA VAL A 48 1.36 -3.86 0.06
C VAL A 48 1.61 -2.36 0.00
N GLN A 49 1.99 -1.81 -1.16
CA GLN A 49 2.22 -0.38 -1.29
C GLN A 49 0.96 0.45 -1.02
N THR A 50 -0.20 0.06 -1.58
CA THR A 50 -1.48 0.75 -1.35
C THR A 50 -1.87 0.73 0.13
N SER A 51 -1.62 -0.38 0.83
CA SER A 51 -1.92 -0.46 2.26
C SER A 51 -1.07 0.51 3.09
N VAL A 52 0.23 0.65 2.79
CA VAL A 52 1.10 1.63 3.46
C VAL A 52 0.62 3.06 3.19
N ILE A 53 0.22 3.37 1.95
CA ILE A 53 -0.35 4.69 1.62
C ILE A 53 -1.62 4.96 2.43
N PHE A 54 -2.51 3.97 2.52
CA PHE A 54 -3.73 4.07 3.30
C PHE A 54 -3.46 4.33 4.80
N PHE A 55 -2.45 3.67 5.36
CA PHE A 55 -2.02 3.89 6.75
C PHE A 55 -1.59 5.35 6.98
N PHE A 56 -0.72 5.91 6.13
CA PHE A 56 -0.25 7.29 6.27
C PHE A 56 -1.38 8.31 6.11
N ILE A 57 -2.32 8.09 5.19
CA ILE A 57 -3.51 8.95 5.03
C ILE A 57 -4.38 8.90 6.29
N THR A 58 -4.58 7.69 6.85
CA THR A 58 -5.37 7.51 8.07
C THR A 58 -4.75 8.23 9.27
N VAL A 59 -3.43 8.21 9.42
CA VAL A 59 -2.70 8.95 10.48
C VAL A 59 -2.78 10.46 10.26
N SER A 60 -2.81 10.91 9.01
CA SER A 60 -2.90 12.32 8.65
C SER A 60 -4.30 12.93 8.83
N ALA A 61 -5.34 12.11 8.83
CA ALA A 61 -6.72 12.57 8.85
C ALA A 61 -7.08 13.20 10.21
N LYS A 62 -7.53 14.47 10.17
CA LYS A 62 -8.01 15.23 11.34
C LYS A 62 -9.51 15.50 11.21
N THR A 63 -10.26 15.23 12.27
CA THR A 63 -11.72 15.47 12.31
C THR A 63 -12.02 16.97 12.25
N GLY A 64 -12.90 17.39 11.33
CA GLY A 64 -13.31 18.78 11.18
C GLY A 64 -12.31 19.69 10.46
N ALA A 65 -11.27 19.11 9.85
CA ALA A 65 -10.26 19.85 9.09
C ALA A 65 -10.55 19.82 7.58
N THR A 66 -10.34 20.96 6.92
CA THR A 66 -10.45 21.19 5.48
C THR A 66 -9.15 20.81 4.76
N VAL A 67 -9.25 20.56 3.45
CA VAL A 67 -8.10 20.35 2.56
C VAL A 67 -7.07 21.49 2.67
N PRO A 68 -5.75 21.20 2.65
CA PRO A 68 -4.70 22.20 2.82
C PRO A 68 -4.52 23.06 1.56
N ILE A 69 -5.55 23.82 1.20
CA ILE A 69 -5.61 24.75 0.08
C ILE A 69 -6.01 26.11 0.66
N LEU A 70 -5.16 27.11 0.47
CA LEU A 70 -5.42 28.47 0.94
C LEU A 70 -6.41 29.13 -0.03
N VAL A 71 -7.63 29.41 0.44
CA VAL A 71 -8.70 30.04 -0.37
C VAL A 71 -8.82 31.55 -0.10
N ASP A 72 -8.55 32.01 1.12
CA ASP A 72 -8.56 33.43 1.50
C ASP A 72 -7.28 33.82 2.27
N SER A 73 -6.79 35.03 2.01
CA SER A 73 -5.46 35.53 2.43
C SER A 73 -5.41 36.16 3.82
N ASP A 74 -6.54 36.51 4.41
CA ASP A 74 -6.52 37.52 5.50
C ASP A 74 -6.33 36.93 6.90
N LEU A 75 -6.71 35.67 7.16
CA LEU A 75 -6.45 34.99 8.44
C LEU A 75 -6.34 33.47 8.25
N VAL A 76 -5.12 32.96 8.06
CA VAL A 76 -4.87 31.51 8.04
C VAL A 76 -5.02 30.96 9.46
N ARG A 77 -6.02 30.10 9.68
CA ARG A 77 -6.18 29.33 10.92
C ARG A 77 -5.65 27.90 10.70
N PRO A 78 -4.40 27.58 11.11
CA PRO A 78 -3.77 26.29 10.80
C PRO A 78 -4.54 25.09 11.37
N GLU A 79 -5.30 25.31 12.44
CA GLU A 79 -6.09 24.30 13.13
C GLU A 79 -7.20 23.70 12.27
N LEU A 80 -7.69 24.46 11.28
CA LEU A 80 -8.76 24.06 10.38
C LEU A 80 -8.25 23.27 9.18
N TYR A 81 -6.94 23.03 9.03
CA TYR A 81 -6.37 22.35 7.87
C TYR A 81 -5.81 20.96 8.24
N VAL A 82 -5.96 20.03 7.31
CA VAL A 82 -5.32 18.69 7.39
C VAL A 82 -3.81 18.84 7.21
N ASN A 83 -3.03 17.97 7.84
CA ASN A 83 -1.57 18.00 7.71
C ASN A 83 -1.16 17.79 6.24
N PRO A 84 -0.48 18.76 5.58
CA PRO A 84 -0.07 18.63 4.19
C PRO A 84 1.11 17.67 4.00
N LEU A 85 1.90 17.39 5.05
CA LEU A 85 3.12 16.59 4.93
C LEU A 85 2.82 15.16 4.45
N PRO A 86 1.89 14.39 5.06
CA PRO A 86 1.61 13.04 4.57
C PRO A 86 0.99 13.03 3.17
N HIS A 87 0.18 14.04 2.81
CA HIS A 87 -0.40 14.11 1.46
C HIS A 87 0.67 14.19 0.36
N VAL A 88 1.68 15.04 0.55
CA VAL A 88 2.78 15.17 -0.42
C VAL A 88 3.65 13.92 -0.43
N LEU A 89 3.98 13.36 0.74
CA LEU A 89 4.77 12.12 0.85
C LEU A 89 4.07 10.92 0.20
N MET A 90 2.73 10.86 0.24
CA MET A 90 1.99 9.77 -0.41
C MET A 90 1.87 9.98 -1.92
N LEU A 91 1.75 11.22 -2.40
CA LEU A 91 1.78 11.50 -3.83
C LEU A 91 3.08 11.00 -4.47
N THR A 92 4.23 11.26 -3.83
CA THR A 92 5.53 10.78 -4.32
C THR A 92 5.63 9.26 -4.27
N ALA A 93 5.13 8.63 -3.20
CA ALA A 93 5.08 7.17 -3.10
C ALA A 93 4.25 6.55 -4.24
N ILE A 94 3.10 7.12 -4.59
CA ILE A 94 2.25 6.64 -5.71
C ILE A 94 3.01 6.69 -7.03
N VAL A 95 3.68 7.81 -7.34
CA VAL A 95 4.44 7.97 -8.59
C VAL A 95 5.59 6.95 -8.67
N VAL A 96 6.34 6.76 -7.58
CA VAL A 96 7.40 5.73 -7.50
C VAL A 96 6.81 4.32 -7.70
N GLY A 97 5.63 4.05 -7.14
CA GLY A 97 4.93 2.78 -7.32
C GLY A 97 4.56 2.48 -8.76
N VAL A 98 3.99 3.46 -9.47
CA VAL A 98 3.63 3.29 -10.88
C VAL A 98 4.88 3.10 -11.75
N ALA A 99 5.95 3.84 -11.47
CA ALA A 99 7.21 3.71 -12.19
C ALA A 99 7.84 2.32 -11.98
N THR A 100 7.92 1.84 -10.74
CA THR A 100 8.47 0.52 -10.41
C THR A 100 7.62 -0.60 -10.97
N LEU A 101 6.29 -0.52 -10.88
CA LEU A 101 5.38 -1.49 -11.50
C LEU A 101 5.59 -1.58 -13.02
N GLY A 102 5.75 -0.43 -13.70
CA GLY A 102 6.04 -0.38 -15.13
C GLY A 102 7.33 -1.10 -15.49
N VAL A 103 8.41 -0.84 -14.74
CA VAL A 103 9.70 -1.53 -14.92
C VAL A 103 9.57 -3.02 -14.63
N SER A 104 8.89 -3.40 -13.55
CA SER A 104 8.68 -4.81 -13.19
C SER A 104 7.88 -5.58 -14.23
N LEU A 105 6.85 -4.97 -14.82
CA LEU A 105 6.08 -5.57 -15.91
C LEU A 105 6.93 -5.72 -17.18
N ALA A 106 7.71 -4.69 -17.55
CA ALA A 106 8.64 -4.78 -18.67
C ALA A 106 9.67 -5.91 -18.48
N LEU A 107 10.21 -6.05 -17.26
CA LEU A 107 11.10 -7.14 -16.90
C LEU A 107 10.40 -8.50 -16.98
N THR A 108 9.17 -8.60 -16.50
CA THR A 108 8.38 -9.83 -16.56
C THR A 108 8.12 -10.27 -18.00
N ILE A 109 7.87 -9.33 -18.92
CA ILE A 109 7.74 -9.60 -20.35
C ILE A 109 9.07 -10.08 -20.94
N ALA A 110 10.20 -9.46 -20.55
CA ALA A 110 11.53 -9.88 -21.00
C ALA A 110 11.86 -11.30 -20.53
N VAL A 111 11.57 -11.64 -19.27
CA VAL A 111 11.73 -12.98 -18.71
C VAL A 111 10.88 -14.00 -19.48
N TYR A 112 9.61 -13.67 -19.76
CA TYR A 112 8.74 -14.55 -20.53
C TYR A 112 9.28 -14.82 -21.94
N ARG A 113 9.86 -13.81 -22.61
CA ARG A 113 10.47 -13.98 -23.94
C ARG A 113 11.69 -14.89 -23.92
N GLN A 114 12.43 -14.95 -22.82
CA GLN A 114 13.63 -15.77 -22.70
C GLN A 114 13.33 -17.21 -22.26
N TYR A 115 12.45 -17.39 -21.28
CA TYR A 115 12.20 -18.69 -20.64
C TYR A 115 10.87 -19.34 -21.06
N GLY A 116 9.98 -18.60 -21.71
CA GLY A 116 8.65 -19.10 -22.13
C GLY A 116 7.68 -19.37 -20.98
N SER A 117 8.07 -19.08 -19.73
CA SER A 117 7.27 -19.29 -18.53
C SER A 117 7.28 -18.05 -17.63
N LEU A 118 6.19 -17.87 -16.88
CA LEU A 118 6.06 -16.88 -15.82
C LEU A 118 6.09 -17.51 -14.43
N ASP A 119 6.34 -18.81 -14.36
CA ASP A 119 6.49 -19.55 -13.12
C ASP A 119 7.94 -19.49 -12.65
N GLU A 120 8.15 -18.93 -11.47
CA GLU A 120 9.46 -18.78 -10.86
C GLU A 120 10.21 -20.11 -10.72
N GLU A 121 9.54 -21.22 -10.38
CA GLU A 121 10.23 -22.50 -10.22
C GLU A 121 10.78 -23.03 -11.54
N VAL A 122 10.04 -22.83 -12.63
CA VAL A 122 10.45 -23.23 -13.97
C VAL A 122 11.65 -22.40 -14.42
N ILE A 123 11.58 -21.08 -14.22
CA ILE A 123 12.67 -20.15 -14.57
C ILE A 123 13.94 -20.50 -13.79
N LEU A 124 13.84 -20.74 -12.48
CA LEU A 124 14.99 -21.07 -11.62
C LEU A 124 15.66 -22.40 -11.98
N LYS A 125 14.90 -23.38 -12.47
CA LYS A 125 15.46 -24.65 -12.96
C LYS A 125 16.23 -24.43 -14.25
N GLN A 126 15.62 -23.74 -15.21
CA GLN A 126 16.24 -23.45 -16.52
C GLN A 126 17.48 -22.55 -16.41
N SER A 127 17.55 -21.64 -15.42
CA SER A 127 18.72 -20.76 -15.25
C SER A 127 19.92 -21.44 -14.58
N ARG A 128 19.74 -22.64 -14.01
CA ARG A 128 20.81 -23.41 -13.34
C ARG A 128 21.49 -24.42 -14.26
N GLU A 129 20.88 -24.69 -15.41
CA GLU A 129 21.43 -25.49 -16.50
C GLU A 129 22.25 -24.61 -17.45
#